data_AF-A0A925TLV3-F1
#
_entry.id   AF-A0A925TLV3-F1
#
_cell.length_a   1.000
_cell.length_b   1.000
_cell.length_c   1.000
_cell.angle_alpha   90.00
_cell.angle_beta   90.00
_cell.angle_gamma   90.00
#
_symmetry.space_group_name_H-M   'P 1'
#
loop_
_entity.id
_entity.type
_entity.pdbx_description
1 polymer ?
#
loop_
_entity_poly.entity_id
_entity_poly.type
_entity_poly.pdbx_seq_one_letter_code
_entity_poly.pdbx_strand_id
1 'polypeptide(L)' 'NTHCLPATPEIRRQLLAIKRHDVVTLEGLLVEVTGPDGYRWRSSLSRSDTRGGACEIMWITRIAR' A
#
# COMPACT_ATOMS: atom_id res chain seq x y z
N ASN A 1 -3.50 -7.09 5.86
CA ASN A 1 -3.18 -7.49 4.47
C ASN A 1 -3.03 -6.18 3.73
N THR A 2 -1.86 -5.90 3.14
CA THR A 2 -1.56 -4.56 2.63
C THR A 2 -1.57 -4.56 1.10
N HIS A 3 -2.38 -3.70 0.52
CA HIS A 3 -2.37 -3.40 -0.91
C HIS A 3 -1.39 -2.27 -1.19
N CYS A 4 -0.39 -2.55 -2.02
CA CYS A 4 0.69 -1.61 -2.32
C CYS A 4 0.39 -0.81 -3.59
N LEU A 5 0.24 0.51 -3.46
CA LEU A 5 0.17 1.45 -4.57
C LEU A 5 1.53 2.14 -4.76
N PRO A 6 2.24 1.93 -5.87
CA PRO A 6 3.51 2.61 -6.11
C PRO A 6 3.29 4.08 -6.47
N ALA A 7 3.98 4.99 -5.79
CA ALA A 7 3.96 6.43 -6.11
C ALA A 7 4.47 6.75 -7.52
N THR A 8 5.41 5.95 -8.02
CA THR A 8 6.11 6.18 -9.29
C THR A 8 6.42 4.87 -10.02
N PRO A 9 6.70 4.91 -11.34
CA PRO A 9 7.14 3.73 -12.09
C PRO A 9 8.42 3.09 -11.53
N GLU A 10 9.31 3.87 -10.90
CA GLU A 10 10.52 3.35 -10.25
C GLU A 10 10.18 2.54 -9.01
N ILE A 11 9.33 3.07 -8.12
CA ILE A 11 8.85 2.32 -6.95
C ILE A 11 8.15 1.04 -7.37
N ARG A 12 7.36 1.08 -8.45
CA ARG A 12 6.73 -0.12 -9.02
C ARG A 12 7.76 -1.19 -9.39
N ARG A 13 8.84 -0.81 -10.07
CA ARG A 13 9.93 -1.75 -10.43
C ARG A 13 10.59 -2.34 -9.20
N GLN A 14 10.87 -1.50 -8.20
CA GLN A 14 11.49 -1.95 -6.96
C GLN A 14 10.59 -2.92 -6.17
N LEU A 15 9.28 -2.65 -6.08
CA LEU A 15 8.29 -3.55 -5.48
C LEU A 15 8.27 -4.91 -6.17
N LEU A 16 8.24 -4.93 -7.50
CA LEU A 16 8.21 -6.17 -8.28
C LEU A 16 9.51 -6.98 -8.18
N ALA A 17 10.61 -6.35 -7.79
CA ALA A 17 11.89 -7.01 -7.58
C ALA A 17 12.05 -7.62 -6.17
N ILE A 18 11.14 -7.33 -5.22
CA ILE A 18 11.13 -7.93 -3.88
C ILE A 18 10.78 -9.41 -4.00
N LYS A 19 11.57 -10.27 -3.36
CA LYS A 19 11.40 -11.72 -3.36
C LYS A 19 10.93 -12.21 -2.00
N ARG A 20 10.44 -13.44 -1.99
CA ARG A 20 10.13 -14.14 -0.75
C ARG A 20 11.40 -14.20 0.11
N HIS A 21 11.25 -13.89 1.39
CA HIS A 21 12.31 -13.79 2.40
C HIS A 21 13.15 -12.51 2.39
N ASP A 22 12.88 -11.55 1.50
CA ASP A 22 13.48 -10.22 1.61
C ASP A 22 12.88 -9.49 2.83
N VAL A 23 13.76 -8.96 3.69
CA VAL A 23 13.37 -7.99 4.72
C VAL A 23 13.48 -6.62 4.10
N VAL A 24 12.38 -5.87 4.08
CA VAL A 24 12.32 -4.53 3.50
C VAL A 24 11.55 -3.59 4.41
N THR A 25 11.92 -2.32 4.37
CA THR A 25 11.15 -1.23 4.96
C THR A 25 10.40 -0.49 3.86
N LEU A 26 9.08 -0.39 4.00
CA LEU A 26 8.21 0.38 3.10
C LEU A 26 7.79 1.65 3.83
N GLU A 27 7.89 2.79 3.15
CA GLU A 27 7.47 4.08 3.65
C GLU A 27 6.42 4.68 2.72
N GLY A 28 5.42 5.34 3.31
CA GLY A 28 4.26 5.79 2.58
C GLY A 28 3.10 6.22 3.46
N LEU A 29 1.94 6.41 2.83
CA LEU A 29 0.71 6.86 3.46
C LEU A 29 -0.37 5.79 3.33
N LEU A 30 -1.22 5.67 4.34
CA LEU A 30 -2.48 4.96 4.19
C LEU A 30 -3.47 5.87 3.46
N VAL A 31 -4.09 5.35 2.40
CA VAL A 31 -4.92 6.15 1.52
C VAL A 31 -6.30 5.54 1.30
N GLU A 32 -7.25 6.41 1.01
CA GLU A 32 -8.53 6.05 0.40
C GLU A 32 -8.48 6.41 -1.09
N VAL A 33 -8.94 5.50 -1.94
CA VAL A 33 -8.99 5.73 -3.39
C VAL A 33 -10.43 6.01 -3.80
N THR A 34 -10.65 7.12 -4.48
CA THR A 34 -11.94 7.48 -5.09
C THR A 34 -11.80 7.60 -6.60
N GLY A 35 -12.79 7.12 -7.35
CA GLY A 35 -12.82 7.18 -8.82
C GLY A 35 -14.19 7.61 -9.35
N PRO A 36 -14.35 7.66 -10.69
CA PRO A 36 -15.63 7.94 -11.34
C PRO A 36 -16.75 6.98 -10.89
N ASP A 37 -17.99 7.39 -11.09
CA ASP A 37 -19.20 6.58 -10.82
C ASP A 37 -19.33 6.09 -9.37
N GLY A 38 -18.76 6.84 -8.42
CA GLY A 38 -18.84 6.52 -7.00
C GLY A 38 -17.91 5.38 -6.57
N TYR A 39 -16.95 4.98 -7.41
CA TYR A 39 -15.94 4.00 -7.00
C TYR A 39 -15.18 4.52 -5.78
N ARG A 40 -15.20 3.72 -4.71
CA ARG A 40 -14.48 4.01 -3.48
C ARG A 40 -13.84 2.74 -2.97
N TRP A 41 -12.52 2.75 -2.91
CA TRP A 41 -11.76 1.74 -2.19
C TRP A 41 -11.35 2.31 -0.84
N ARG A 42 -12.23 2.09 0.14
CA ARG A 42 -12.00 2.51 1.52
C ARG A 42 -11.21 1.42 2.24
N SER A 43 -10.02 1.79 2.69
CA SER A 43 -9.11 0.94 3.44
C SER A 43 -8.98 1.46 4.88
N SER A 44 -8.47 0.66 5.81
CA SER A 44 -8.18 1.19 7.14
C SER A 44 -7.11 2.29 7.02
N LEU A 45 -7.39 3.46 7.61
CA LEU A 45 -6.42 4.55 7.76
C LEU A 45 -5.66 4.48 9.09
N SER A 46 -5.85 3.40 9.86
CA SER A 46 -5.14 3.14 11.11
C SER A 46 -4.47 1.76 11.09
N ARG A 47 -3.20 1.70 11.51
CA ARG A 47 -2.47 0.42 11.67
C ARG A 47 -2.95 -0.41 12.86
N SER A 48 -3.78 0.15 13.75
CA SER A 48 -4.32 -0.56 14.92
C SER A 48 -5.71 -1.17 14.69
N ASP A 49 -6.27 -1.04 13.50
CA ASP A 49 -7.63 -1.53 13.23
C ASP A 49 -7.61 -3.05 13.01
N THR A 50 -8.20 -3.80 13.94
CA THR A 50 -8.23 -5.28 13.94
C THR A 50 -9.58 -5.85 13.46
N ARG A 51 -10.52 -5.02 13.00
CA ARG A 51 -11.84 -5.50 12.53
C ARG A 51 -11.80 -6.06 11.10
N GLY A 52 -12.77 -6.94 10.81
CA GLY A 52 -12.92 -7.76 9.58
C GLY A 52 -13.18 -7.01 8.27
N GLY A 53 -12.32 -6.05 7.95
CA GLY A 53 -12.24 -5.25 6.71
C GLY A 53 -10.90 -4.50 6.58
N ALA A 54 -9.92 -4.83 7.43
CA ALA A 54 -8.61 -4.18 7.58
C ALA A 54 -7.62 -4.53 6.46
N CYS A 55 -8.06 -4.50 5.21
CA CYS A 55 -7.11 -4.38 4.11
C CYS A 55 -6.64 -2.92 4.10
N GLU A 56 -5.36 -2.65 4.36
CA GLU A 56 -4.78 -1.32 4.25
C GLU A 56 -4.32 -1.06 2.82
N ILE A 57 -4.64 0.10 2.24
CA ILE A 57 -4.04 0.54 0.98
C ILE A 57 -2.93 1.51 1.34
N MET A 58 -1.69 1.13 1.02
CA MET A 58 -0.52 1.95 1.26
C MET A 58 -0.02 2.54 -0.05
N TRP A 59 -0.04 3.87 -0.16
CA TRP A 59 0.70 4.61 -1.18
C TRP A 59 2.17 4.62 -0.77
N ILE A 60 2.99 3.86 -1.47
CA ILE A 60 4.42 3.69 -1.18
C ILE A 60 5.24 4.70 -1.96
N THR A 61 5.99 5.51 -1.23
CA THR A 61 6.88 6.54 -1.80
C THR A 61 8.35 6.14 -1.74
N ARG A 62 8.72 5.21 -0.84
CA ARG A 62 10.10 4.77 -0.67
C ARG A 62 10.19 3.32 -0.19
N ILE A 63 11.26 2.65 -0.63
CA ILE A 63 11.62 1.28 -0.23
C ILE A 63 13.09 1.29 0.20
N ALA A 64 13.36 0.71 1.35
CA ALA A 64 14.71 0.38 1.81
C ALA A 64 14.83 -1.13 1.99
N ARG A 65 15.98 -1.69 1.61
CA ARG A 65 16.33 -3.10 1.81
C ARG A 65 17.40 -3.18 2.87
#